data_AF-A0A976LGV4-F1
#
_entry.id   AF-A0A976LGV4-F1
#
_cell.length_a   1.000
_cell.length_b   1.000
_cell.length_c   1.000
_cell.angle_alpha   90.00
_cell.angle_beta   90.00
_cell.angle_gamma   90.00
#
_symmetry.space_group_name_H-M   'P 1'
#
loop_
_entity.id
_entity.type
_entity.pdbx_description
1 polymer ?
#
loop_
_entity_poly.entity_id
_entity_poly.type
_entity_poly.pdbx_seq_one_letter_code
_entity_poly.pdbx_strand_id
1 'polypeptide(L)'
;MSGLLAAGKVANAAASVIFTETAGNVVVTFSGSIKTAALTAEGVRNYQRVIWPAQAGIKIGDINGTTCNEYSGIAGPTNWGGGGSTPTSSASGNTIAIFGGGGYVCVPIGYSGGNLSGTSTYNGTSLASLGLTVNTYTYTWGSGLTADSLTLYIGTTPPTPSPAPIPTLSEWAQIIMMFLMILTVGWYGRRLKQR
;
A
#
# COMPACT_ATOMS: atom_id res chain seq x y z
N MET A 1 20.52 -14.53 -32.20
CA MET A 1 20.65 -14.77 -30.75
C MET A 1 20.75 -13.43 -30.06
N SER A 2 19.86 -13.16 -29.11
CA SER A 2 20.11 -12.43 -27.86
C SER A 2 18.75 -12.07 -27.29
N GLY A 3 18.36 -12.84 -26.27
CA GLY A 3 17.07 -12.76 -25.61
C GLY A 3 16.96 -11.48 -24.79
N LEU A 4 15.81 -10.82 -24.93
CA LEU A 4 15.37 -9.80 -24.01
C LEU A 4 14.87 -10.52 -22.74
N LEU A 5 15.75 -10.63 -21.74
CA LEU A 5 15.37 -11.00 -20.38
C LEU A 5 14.53 -9.86 -19.81
N ALA A 6 13.22 -9.94 -19.95
CA ALA A 6 12.31 -9.22 -19.10
C ALA A 6 12.54 -9.74 -17.68
N ALA A 7 13.29 -8.99 -16.88
CA ALA A 7 13.33 -9.18 -15.44
C ALA A 7 11.91 -8.96 -14.94
N GLY A 8 11.16 -10.06 -14.82
CA GLY A 8 9.86 -10.07 -14.17
C GLY A 8 10.08 -9.52 -12.77
N LYS A 9 9.62 -8.28 -12.56
CA LYS A 9 9.55 -7.68 -11.24
C LYS A 9 8.72 -8.66 -10.42
N VAL A 10 9.36 -9.41 -9.52
CA VAL A 10 8.63 -10.23 -8.56
C VAL A 10 7.71 -9.24 -7.84
N ALA A 11 6.41 -9.34 -8.09
CA ALA A 11 5.43 -8.53 -7.40
C ALA A 11 5.46 -8.99 -5.94
N ASN A 12 6.25 -8.31 -5.12
CA ASN A 12 6.09 -8.39 -3.67
C ASN A 12 4.66 -7.94 -3.37
N ALA A 13 3.97 -8.68 -2.50
CA ALA A 13 2.63 -8.33 -2.05
C ALA A 13 2.79 -7.18 -1.06
N ALA A 14 3.01 -5.97 -1.60
CA ALA A 14 3.33 -4.81 -0.79
C ALA A 14 2.06 -4.29 -0.12
N ALA A 15 1.69 -4.88 1.01
CA ALA A 15 0.68 -4.31 1.88
C ALA A 15 1.13 -2.93 2.36
N SER A 16 0.18 -2.01 2.45
CA SER A 16 0.43 -0.65 2.89
C SER A 16 -0.56 -0.23 3.96
N VAL A 17 -0.08 0.55 4.91
CA VAL A 17 -0.90 1.27 5.88
C VAL A 17 -0.62 2.74 5.73
N ILE A 18 -1.66 3.57 5.65
CA ILE A 18 -1.51 5.01 5.48
C ILE A 18 -2.26 5.72 6.59
N PHE A 19 -1.56 6.59 7.31
CA PHE A 19 -2.13 7.46 8.33
C PHE A 19 -2.29 8.85 7.74
N THR A 20 -3.53 9.30 7.63
CA THR A 20 -3.88 10.60 7.09
C THR A 20 -4.58 11.42 8.16
N GLU A 21 -4.10 12.63 8.42
CA GLU A 21 -4.77 13.58 9.30
C GLU A 21 -5.71 14.47 8.46
N THR A 22 -7.01 14.41 8.74
CA THR A 22 -8.04 15.15 8.00
C THR A 22 -9.07 15.72 8.97
N ALA A 23 -9.29 17.03 8.91
CA ALA A 23 -10.33 17.73 9.68
C ALA A 23 -10.32 17.41 11.20
N GLY A 24 -9.12 17.34 11.81
CA GLY A 24 -8.96 17.07 13.24
C GLY A 24 -9.18 15.60 13.65
N ASN A 25 -9.12 14.67 12.68
CA ASN A 25 -9.17 13.24 12.92
C ASN A 25 -7.97 12.57 12.23
N VAL A 26 -7.54 11.44 12.76
CA VAL A 26 -6.59 10.56 12.06
C VAL A 26 -7.35 9.38 11.47
N VAL A 27 -7.27 9.22 10.16
CA VAL A 27 -7.81 8.07 9.42
C VAL A 27 -6.65 7.18 9.00
N VAL A 28 -6.75 5.91 9.36
CA VAL A 28 -5.80 4.86 9.03
C VAL A 28 -6.44 3.92 8.04
N THR A 29 -5.78 3.70 6.91
CA THR A 29 -6.23 2.76 5.89
C THR A 29 -5.20 1.67 5.69
N PHE A 30 -5.65 0.43 5.58
CA PHE A 30 -4.86 -0.73 5.20
C PHE A 30 -5.29 -1.16 3.80
N SER A 31 -4.34 -1.48 2.93
CA SER A 31 -4.61 -2.12 1.65
C SER A 31 -3.47 -3.03 1.18
N GLY A 32 -3.82 -4.14 0.54
CA GLY A 32 -2.87 -5.06 -0.09
C GLY A 32 -3.02 -6.49 0.40
N SER A 33 -2.05 -7.35 0.08
CA SER A 33 -2.06 -8.76 0.47
C SER A 33 -0.89 -9.06 1.40
N ILE A 34 -1.03 -10.11 2.22
CA ILE A 34 -0.01 -10.56 3.17
C ILE A 34 0.28 -12.02 2.86
N LYS A 35 1.53 -12.36 2.55
CA LYS A 35 1.96 -13.75 2.43
C LYS A 35 2.29 -14.29 3.82
N THR A 36 1.51 -15.26 4.29
CA THR A 36 1.74 -15.92 5.58
C THR A 36 2.66 -17.15 5.50
N ALA A 37 3.07 -17.56 4.29
CA ALA A 37 3.82 -18.80 4.06
C ALA A 37 5.20 -18.86 4.75
N ALA A 38 5.82 -17.72 5.02
CA ALA A 38 7.10 -17.64 5.74
C ALA A 38 6.95 -17.38 7.25
N LEU A 39 5.71 -17.18 7.73
CA LEU A 39 5.45 -16.83 9.12
C LEU A 39 5.03 -18.06 9.93
N THR A 40 5.23 -17.99 11.22
CA THR A 40 4.82 -19.04 12.16
C THR A 40 3.43 -18.73 12.69
N ALA A 41 2.48 -19.64 12.48
CA ALA A 41 1.12 -19.47 12.99
C ALA A 41 1.09 -19.69 14.51
N GLU A 42 0.62 -18.67 15.24
CA GLU A 42 0.46 -18.70 16.71
C GLU A 42 -0.99 -19.04 17.12
N GLY A 43 -1.90 -19.01 16.16
CA GLY A 43 -3.32 -19.32 16.31
C GLY A 43 -4.20 -18.08 16.50
N VAL A 44 -5.46 -18.31 16.87
CA VAL A 44 -6.43 -17.23 17.02
C VAL A 44 -6.16 -16.47 18.31
N ARG A 45 -6.11 -15.14 18.22
CA ARG A 45 -5.94 -14.22 19.35
C ARG A 45 -7.07 -13.20 19.37
N ASN A 46 -7.31 -12.64 20.56
CA ASN A 46 -8.21 -11.52 20.75
C ASN A 46 -7.39 -10.28 21.14
N TYR A 47 -7.51 -9.23 20.35
CA TYR A 47 -6.81 -7.98 20.56
C TYR A 47 -7.78 -6.81 20.68
N GLN A 48 -7.52 -5.95 21.66
CA GLN A 48 -8.21 -4.67 21.77
C GLN A 48 -7.90 -3.80 20.54
N ARG A 49 -8.88 -3.01 20.11
CA ARG A 49 -8.70 -2.06 19.01
C ARG A 49 -8.08 -0.78 19.53
N VAL A 50 -6.76 -0.77 19.53
CA VAL A 50 -5.97 0.38 19.94
C VAL A 50 -4.86 0.62 18.94
N ILE A 51 -4.41 1.87 18.90
CA ILE A 51 -3.09 2.21 18.42
C ILE A 51 -2.16 2.39 19.62
N TRP A 52 -0.96 1.85 19.55
CA TRP A 52 0.07 1.96 20.58
C TRP A 52 1.42 2.28 19.91
N PRO A 53 1.76 3.57 19.73
CA PRO A 53 2.98 3.96 19.01
C PRO A 53 4.26 3.45 19.65
N ALA A 54 4.36 3.51 20.98
CA ALA A 54 5.56 3.09 21.72
C ALA A 54 5.92 1.61 21.55
N GLN A 55 4.97 0.76 21.16
CA GLN A 55 5.16 -0.67 20.87
C GLN A 55 4.99 -1.00 19.38
N ALA A 56 4.87 0.01 18.53
CA ALA A 56 4.57 -0.15 17.11
C ALA A 56 3.35 -1.07 16.88
N GLY A 57 2.30 -0.83 17.65
CA GLY A 57 1.08 -1.63 17.66
C GLY A 57 -0.10 -0.90 17.03
N ILE A 58 -0.84 -1.55 16.14
CA ILE A 58 -2.16 -1.08 15.71
C ILE A 58 -3.04 -2.24 15.30
N LYS A 59 -4.33 -2.11 15.57
CA LYS A 59 -5.38 -2.94 14.99
C LYS A 59 -6.31 -2.09 14.12
N ILE A 60 -6.54 -2.55 12.88
CA ILE A 60 -7.28 -1.87 11.82
C ILE A 60 -8.45 -2.77 11.38
N GLY A 61 -9.59 -2.19 11.02
CA GLY A 61 -10.71 -2.93 10.43
C GLY A 61 -11.91 -3.13 11.36
N ASP A 62 -12.83 -4.00 10.96
CA ASP A 62 -14.16 -4.21 11.57
C ASP A 62 -14.24 -3.96 13.09
N ILE A 63 -15.11 -3.03 13.48
CA ILE A 63 -15.38 -2.68 14.87
C ILE A 63 -16.03 -3.81 15.68
N ASN A 64 -16.51 -4.87 15.06
CA ASN A 64 -16.98 -6.08 15.74
C ASN A 64 -15.95 -7.22 15.70
N GLY A 65 -14.95 -7.11 14.83
CA GLY A 65 -13.84 -8.05 14.68
C GLY A 65 -12.88 -7.97 15.87
N THR A 66 -13.12 -8.76 16.91
CA THR A 66 -12.20 -8.85 18.06
C THR A 66 -11.11 -9.89 17.87
N THR A 67 -11.35 -10.90 17.02
CA THR A 67 -10.44 -12.02 16.80
C THR A 67 -9.77 -11.97 15.43
N CYS A 68 -8.56 -12.49 15.37
CA CYS A 68 -7.73 -12.60 14.18
C CYS A 68 -6.74 -13.75 14.35
N ASN A 69 -6.22 -14.29 13.25
CA ASN A 69 -5.20 -15.34 13.30
C ASN A 69 -3.81 -14.69 13.32
N GLU A 70 -3.05 -14.96 14.37
CA GLU A 70 -1.73 -14.38 14.60
C GLU A 70 -0.64 -15.19 13.92
N TYR A 71 0.33 -14.46 13.39
CA TYR A 71 1.52 -14.97 12.74
C TYR A 71 2.75 -14.20 13.26
N SER A 72 3.70 -14.92 13.84
CA SER A 72 4.98 -14.37 14.31
C SER A 72 6.06 -14.51 13.23
N GLY A 73 7.14 -13.74 13.36
CA GLY A 73 8.30 -13.78 12.47
C GLY A 73 8.45 -12.58 11.54
N ILE A 74 7.72 -11.48 11.79
CA ILE A 74 7.98 -10.21 11.10
C ILE A 74 9.16 -9.48 11.75
N ALA A 75 10.00 -8.86 10.92
CA ALA A 75 11.11 -8.01 11.35
C ALA A 75 10.87 -6.57 10.90
N GLY A 76 11.21 -5.60 11.74
CA GLY A 76 11.04 -4.19 11.42
C GLY A 76 11.07 -3.30 12.66
N PRO A 77 10.57 -2.05 12.54
CA PRO A 77 10.53 -1.09 13.62
C PRO A 77 9.70 -1.56 14.82
N THR A 78 10.22 -1.37 16.03
CA THR A 78 9.53 -1.74 17.28
C THR A 78 8.86 -0.54 17.97
N ASN A 79 9.02 0.66 17.40
CA ASN A 79 8.51 1.91 17.94
C ASN A 79 8.17 2.88 16.78
N TRP A 80 6.98 3.50 16.84
CA TRP A 80 6.53 4.55 15.90
C TRP A 80 6.43 5.94 16.57
N GLY A 81 6.84 6.05 17.82
CA GLY A 81 6.82 7.27 18.62
C GLY A 81 6.64 7.02 20.11
N GLY A 82 6.12 8.02 20.81
CA GLY A 82 5.89 7.99 22.25
C GLY A 82 4.46 7.64 22.65
N GLY A 83 4.17 7.71 23.94
CA GLY A 83 2.80 7.60 24.46
C GLY A 83 2.29 6.17 24.70
N GLY A 84 1.01 6.09 25.06
CA GLY A 84 0.32 4.85 25.42
C GLY A 84 -0.62 4.33 24.33
N SER A 85 -1.58 3.51 24.73
CA SER A 85 -2.62 3.02 23.83
C SER A 85 -3.77 4.02 23.72
N THR A 86 -4.25 4.26 22.50
CA THR A 86 -5.45 5.05 22.22
C THR A 86 -6.50 4.18 21.53
N PRO A 87 -7.75 4.11 22.03
CA PRO A 87 -8.80 3.30 21.42
C PRO A 87 -9.29 3.88 20.08
N THR A 88 -9.64 2.99 19.15
CA THR A 88 -10.20 3.38 17.85
C THR A 88 -11.65 3.88 17.99
N SER A 89 -12.01 5.00 17.36
CA SER A 89 -13.34 5.59 17.43
C SER A 89 -14.35 4.89 16.51
N SER A 90 -13.97 4.62 15.27
CA SER A 90 -14.78 3.88 14.29
C SER A 90 -13.90 3.10 13.33
N ALA A 91 -14.39 1.99 12.79
CA ALA A 91 -13.59 1.15 11.91
C ALA A 91 -14.46 0.25 11.02
N SER A 92 -13.94 -0.14 9.85
CA SER A 92 -14.64 -0.99 8.87
C SER A 92 -13.68 -1.80 8.00
N GLY A 93 -14.19 -2.85 7.34
CA GLY A 93 -13.40 -3.72 6.47
C GLY A 93 -12.72 -4.87 7.22
N ASN A 94 -11.67 -5.45 6.63
CA ASN A 94 -11.00 -6.62 7.18
C ASN A 94 -10.20 -6.28 8.44
N THR A 95 -10.25 -7.17 9.45
CA THR A 95 -9.45 -7.06 10.67
C THR A 95 -7.99 -7.44 10.42
N ILE A 96 -7.08 -6.48 10.53
CA ILE A 96 -5.63 -6.67 10.49
C ILE A 96 -5.03 -6.07 11.76
N ALA A 97 -4.03 -6.71 12.36
CA ALA A 97 -3.23 -6.09 13.40
C ALA A 97 -1.73 -6.25 13.10
N ILE A 98 -0.94 -5.26 13.47
CA ILE A 98 0.53 -5.30 13.37
C ILE A 98 1.08 -4.87 14.71
N PHE A 99 2.08 -5.59 15.21
CA PHE A 99 2.72 -5.28 16.47
C PHE A 99 4.23 -5.50 16.36
N GLY A 100 4.94 -4.42 16.03
CA GLY A 100 6.38 -4.45 15.83
C GLY A 100 7.15 -4.85 17.08
N GLY A 101 6.74 -4.38 18.26
CA GLY A 101 7.39 -4.71 19.53
C GLY A 101 7.38 -6.21 19.90
N GLY A 102 6.44 -6.97 19.35
CA GLY A 102 6.33 -8.43 19.54
C GLY A 102 6.60 -9.24 18.28
N GLY A 103 6.94 -8.58 17.16
CA GLY A 103 7.30 -9.25 15.92
C GLY A 103 6.17 -10.09 15.30
N TYR A 104 4.91 -9.66 15.42
CA TYR A 104 3.77 -10.37 14.88
C TYR A 104 2.81 -9.50 14.04
N VAL A 105 2.09 -10.18 13.15
CA VAL A 105 0.98 -9.65 12.37
C VAL A 105 -0.23 -10.57 12.56
N CYS A 106 -1.42 -10.00 12.54
CA CYS A 106 -2.66 -10.75 12.55
C CYS A 106 -3.48 -10.43 11.31
N VAL A 107 -4.09 -11.47 10.73
CA VAL A 107 -4.95 -11.39 9.56
C VAL A 107 -6.34 -11.96 9.89
N PRO A 108 -7.36 -11.72 9.06
CA PRO A 108 -8.70 -12.28 9.30
C PRO A 108 -8.68 -13.81 9.40
N ILE A 109 -9.58 -14.36 10.22
CA ILE A 109 -9.75 -15.82 10.33
C ILE A 109 -10.13 -16.38 8.96
N GLY A 110 -9.47 -17.47 8.54
CA GLY A 110 -9.71 -18.10 7.24
C GLY A 110 -9.00 -17.42 6.06
N TYR A 111 -8.19 -16.40 6.29
CA TYR A 111 -7.37 -15.79 5.25
C TYR A 111 -6.32 -16.77 4.71
N SER A 112 -6.35 -17.00 3.40
CA SER A 112 -5.44 -17.89 2.67
C SER A 112 -4.66 -17.17 1.56
N GLY A 113 -4.76 -15.83 1.53
CA GLY A 113 -4.23 -14.99 0.45
C GLY A 113 -5.31 -14.08 -0.14
N GLY A 114 -4.89 -13.17 -1.01
CA GLY A 114 -5.77 -12.18 -1.64
C GLY A 114 -5.69 -10.79 -1.01
N ASN A 115 -6.39 -9.84 -1.61
CA ASN A 115 -6.32 -8.44 -1.20
C ASN A 115 -7.21 -8.20 0.01
N LEU A 116 -6.63 -7.58 1.03
CA LEU A 116 -7.29 -7.14 2.24
C LEU A 116 -7.39 -5.60 2.22
N SER A 117 -8.47 -5.09 2.81
CA SER A 117 -8.68 -3.67 2.98
C SER A 117 -9.39 -3.39 4.29
N GLY A 118 -8.91 -2.41 5.06
CA GLY A 118 -9.51 -2.02 6.33
C GLY A 118 -9.31 -0.54 6.59
N THR A 119 -10.20 0.05 7.38
CA THR A 119 -10.08 1.44 7.82
C THR A 119 -10.35 1.56 9.31
N SER A 120 -9.66 2.49 9.96
CA SER A 120 -9.84 2.86 11.36
C SER A 120 -9.71 4.36 11.51
N THR A 121 -10.59 4.99 12.27
CA THR A 121 -10.62 6.43 12.51
C THR A 121 -10.47 6.74 14.00
N TYR A 122 -9.67 7.76 14.30
CA TYR A 122 -9.43 8.31 15.63
C TYR A 122 -9.93 9.76 15.65
N ASN A 123 -11.09 9.97 16.25
CA ASN A 123 -11.78 11.25 16.23
C ASN A 123 -11.15 12.25 17.20
N GLY A 124 -11.05 13.52 16.81
CA GLY A 124 -10.54 14.59 17.67
C GLY A 124 -9.06 14.43 18.04
N THR A 125 -8.27 13.82 17.15
CA THR A 125 -6.84 13.55 17.37
C THR A 125 -6.02 13.98 16.16
N SER A 126 -4.74 14.25 16.40
CA SER A 126 -3.69 14.45 15.40
C SER A 126 -2.62 13.37 15.50
N LEU A 127 -1.76 13.24 14.49
CA LEU A 127 -0.62 12.31 14.55
C LEU A 127 0.26 12.60 15.78
N ALA A 128 0.51 13.88 16.05
CA ALA A 128 1.28 14.32 17.21
C ALA A 128 0.58 14.01 18.55
N SER A 129 -0.74 14.22 18.66
CA SER A 129 -1.47 13.93 19.90
C SER A 129 -1.60 12.43 20.17
N LEU A 130 -1.59 11.61 19.11
CA LEU A 130 -1.48 10.15 19.22
C LEU A 130 -0.08 9.69 19.62
N GLY A 131 0.92 10.58 19.66
CA GLY A 131 2.31 10.23 19.95
C GLY A 131 3.07 9.63 18.78
N LEU A 132 2.52 9.70 17.56
CA LEU A 132 3.14 9.16 16.36
C LEU A 132 4.22 10.11 15.82
N THR A 133 5.33 9.52 15.38
CA THR A 133 6.40 10.22 14.65
C THR A 133 6.16 10.09 13.15
N VAL A 134 6.19 11.22 12.44
CA VAL A 134 6.02 11.26 10.98
C VAL A 134 7.22 10.59 10.32
N ASN A 135 7.00 9.42 9.72
CA ASN A 135 8.02 8.67 8.98
C ASN A 135 7.38 7.52 8.18
N THR A 136 8.20 6.86 7.36
CA THR A 136 7.86 5.60 6.70
C THR A 136 8.52 4.44 7.43
N TYR A 137 7.74 3.44 7.80
CA TYR A 137 8.18 2.26 8.55
C TYR A 137 7.94 1.00 7.73
N THR A 138 8.95 0.15 7.57
CA THR A 138 8.82 -1.06 6.74
C THR A 138 9.05 -2.31 7.59
N TYR A 139 8.12 -3.25 7.50
CA TYR A 139 8.25 -4.61 8.02
C TYR A 139 8.51 -5.56 6.87
N THR A 140 9.35 -6.55 7.12
CA THR A 140 9.73 -7.57 6.15
C THR A 140 9.76 -8.94 6.81
N TRP A 141 9.45 -9.96 6.04
CA TRP A 141 9.57 -11.35 6.47
C TRP A 141 9.80 -12.28 5.27
N GLY A 142 10.23 -13.49 5.57
CA GLY A 142 10.52 -14.51 4.56
C GLY A 142 11.74 -14.22 3.69
N SER A 143 11.93 -15.07 2.70
CA SER A 143 13.00 -14.96 1.71
C SER A 143 12.59 -15.66 0.40
N GLY A 144 13.23 -15.32 -0.73
CA GLY A 144 12.91 -15.92 -2.01
C GLY A 144 11.44 -15.76 -2.40
N LEU A 145 10.74 -16.86 -2.69
CA LEU A 145 9.34 -16.85 -3.14
C LEU A 145 8.33 -16.49 -2.03
N THR A 146 8.71 -16.69 -0.78
CA THR A 146 7.87 -16.40 0.40
C THR A 146 8.21 -15.04 1.02
N ALA A 147 9.16 -14.30 0.43
CA ALA A 147 9.47 -12.94 0.84
C ALA A 147 8.25 -12.04 0.66
N ASP A 148 8.04 -11.18 1.66
CA ASP A 148 7.01 -10.17 1.63
C ASP A 148 7.31 -8.99 2.56
N SER A 149 6.55 -7.90 2.39
CA SER A 149 6.76 -6.67 3.14
C SER A 149 5.48 -5.87 3.34
N LEU A 150 5.41 -5.16 4.47
CA LEU A 150 4.36 -4.21 4.80
C LEU A 150 4.99 -2.84 5.06
N THR A 151 4.50 -1.80 4.39
CA THR A 151 4.98 -0.42 4.59
C THR A 151 3.91 0.45 5.24
N LEU A 152 4.26 1.12 6.32
CA LEU A 152 3.41 2.09 7.00
C LEU A 152 3.91 3.50 6.67
N TYR A 153 2.98 4.36 6.26
CA TYR A 153 3.22 5.76 5.95
C TYR A 153 2.53 6.60 7.01
N ILE A 154 3.30 7.12 7.97
CA ILE A 154 2.76 7.97 9.04
C ILE A 154 3.01 9.43 8.67
N GLY A 155 1.94 10.14 8.28
CA GLY A 155 2.05 11.54 7.83
C GLY A 155 2.83 11.73 6.53
N THR A 156 3.27 10.63 5.91
CA THR A 156 3.92 10.58 4.60
C THR A 156 2.95 9.99 3.58
N THR A 157 3.20 10.23 2.30
CA THR A 157 2.43 9.60 1.22
C THR A 157 3.24 8.49 0.57
N PRO A 158 2.59 7.39 0.12
CA PRO A 158 3.25 6.41 -0.73
C PRO A 158 3.86 7.08 -1.96
N PRO A 159 5.01 6.59 -2.47
CA PRO A 159 5.55 7.09 -3.72
C PRO A 159 4.53 6.86 -4.83
N THR A 160 4.06 7.93 -5.46
CA THR A 160 3.23 7.82 -6.66
C THR A 160 4.08 7.19 -7.76
N PRO A 161 3.57 6.16 -8.48
CA PRO A 161 4.30 5.65 -9.63
C PRO A 161 4.49 6.82 -10.60
N SER A 162 5.74 7.21 -10.81
CA SER A 162 6.06 8.19 -11.85
C SER A 162 5.52 7.62 -13.16
N PRO A 163 4.66 8.35 -13.90
CA PRO A 163 4.19 7.86 -15.17
C PRO A 163 5.43 7.56 -16.02
N ALA A 164 5.50 6.34 -16.57
CA ALA A 164 6.56 6.00 -17.49
C ALA A 164 6.62 7.11 -18.55
N PRO A 165 7.80 7.65 -18.90
CA PRO A 165 7.90 8.63 -19.95
C PRO A 165 7.21 8.05 -21.17
N ILE A 166 6.12 8.68 -21.60
CA ILE A 166 5.48 8.32 -22.86
C ILE A 166 6.57 8.52 -23.91
N PRO A 167 6.90 7.52 -24.75
CA PRO A 167 7.85 7.73 -25.81
C PRO A 167 7.32 8.84 -26.70
N THR A 168 7.88 10.04 -26.57
CA THR A 168 7.58 11.14 -27.46
C THR A 168 8.20 10.79 -28.79
N LEU A 169 7.36 10.72 -29.82
CA LEU A 169 7.81 10.53 -31.19
C LEU A 169 8.84 11.63 -31.50
N SER A 170 10.01 11.29 -32.05
CA SER A 170 11.04 12.30 -32.34
C SER A 170 10.47 13.44 -33.18
N GLU A 171 10.95 14.66 -32.96
CA GLU A 171 10.45 15.86 -33.67
C GLU A 171 10.43 15.64 -35.19
N TRP A 172 11.45 14.98 -35.72
CA TRP A 172 11.53 14.61 -37.14
C TRP A 172 10.43 13.65 -37.59
N ALA A 173 10.07 12.67 -36.77
CA ALA A 173 8.98 11.74 -37.10
C ALA A 173 7.60 12.40 -36.97
N GLN A 174 7.42 13.39 -36.07
CA GLN A 174 6.22 14.22 -36.05
C GLN A 174 6.13 15.12 -37.28
N ILE A 175 7.23 15.78 -37.66
CA ILE A 175 7.29 16.62 -38.86
C ILE A 175 6.96 15.79 -40.11
N ILE A 176 7.55 14.60 -40.27
CA ILE A 176 7.27 13.70 -41.40
C ILE A 176 5.79 13.28 -41.42
N MET A 177 5.22 12.93 -40.26
CA MET A 177 3.78 12.60 -40.15
C MET A 177 2.89 13.77 -40.58
N MET A 178 3.21 15.00 -40.15
CA MET A 178 2.45 16.19 -40.55
C MET A 178 2.53 16.44 -42.05
N PHE A 179 3.71 16.27 -42.65
CA PHE A 179 3.87 16.39 -44.11
C PHE A 179 3.06 15.32 -44.85
N LEU A 180 3.05 14.08 -44.37
CA LEU A 180 2.25 13.00 -44.96
C LEU A 180 0.74 13.29 -44.88
N MET A 181 0.25 13.88 -43.79
CA MET A 181 -1.17 14.27 -43.67
C MET A 181 -1.55 15.41 -44.60
N ILE A 182 -0.67 16.38 -44.84
CA ILE A 182 -0.93 17.49 -45.76
C ILE A 182 -0.98 16.99 -47.21
N LEU A 183 -0.10 16.05 -47.57
CA LEU A 183 -0.04 15.49 -48.92
C LEU A 183 -1.30 14.66 -49.27
N THR A 184 -1.88 13.91 -48.32
CA THR A 184 -3.09 13.12 -48.56
C THR A 184 -4.33 14.00 -48.77
N VAL A 185 -4.44 15.14 -48.07
CA VAL A 185 -5.54 16.11 -48.26
C VAL A 185 -5.40 16.87 -49.58
N GLY A 186 -4.18 17.28 -49.95
CA GLY A 186 -3.92 17.98 -51.21
C GLY A 186 -4.23 17.13 -52.46
N TRP A 187 -4.05 15.81 -52.37
CA TRP A 187 -4.35 14.88 -53.45
C TRP A 187 -5.85 14.67 -53.65
N TYR A 188 -6.63 14.67 -52.56
CA TYR A 188 -8.09 14.57 -52.62
C TYR A 188 -8.75 15.83 -53.22
N GLY A 189 -8.21 17.02 -52.93
CA GLY A 189 -8.74 18.28 -53.45
C GLY A 189 -8.56 18.49 -54.97
N ARG A 190 -7.49 17.95 -55.58
CA ARG A 190 -7.23 18.12 -57.02
C ARG A 190 -8.07 17.22 -57.92
N ARG A 191 -8.53 16.05 -57.43
CA ARG A 191 -9.38 15.13 -58.21
C ARG A 191 -10.80 15.65 -58.45
N LEU A 192 -11.26 16.62 -57.65
CA LEU A 192 -12.61 17.20 -57.78
C LEU A 192 -12.72 18.36 -58.78
N LYS A 193 -11.59 18.85 -59.33
CA LYS A 193 -11.58 19.97 -60.31
C LYS A 193 -11.45 19.56 -61.78
N GLN A 194 -11.46 18.26 -62.10
CA GLN A 194 -11.38 17.75 -63.48
C GLN A 194 -12.63 17.00 -63.94
N ARG A 195 -13.80 17.41 -63.43
CA ARG A 195 -15.10 17.01 -63.97
C ARG A 195 -15.88 18.25 -64.39
#